data_AF-A0A699J830-F1
#
_entry.id   AF-A0A699J830-F1
#
_cell.length_a   1.000
_cell.length_b   1.000
_cell.length_c   1.000
_cell.angle_alpha   90.00
_cell.angle_beta   90.00
_cell.angle_gamma   90.00
#
_symmetry.space_group_name_H-M   'P 1'
#
loop_
_entity.id
_entity.type
_entity.pdbx_description
1 polymer ?
#
loop_
_entity_poly.entity_id
_entity_poly.type
_entity_poly.pdbx_seq_one_letter_code
_entity_poly.pdbx_strand_id
1 'polypeptide(L)'
;MVYFDKAADLYQGEEVSSSANQCKLKIAQYAAELEQYPRAIEIFEDIAMQSLNNNLLKYGVKGHLLNAGICQLCKGDVVAITNALDKYQDMDPSFAGSREYRLLADLAASIDDEDVEKFTNAI
;
A
#
# COMPACT_ATOMS: atom_id res chain seq x y z
N MET A 1 0.34 -12.93 -13.32
CA MET A 1 1.37 -12.74 -12.28
C MET A 1 2.69 -13.45 -12.61
N VAL A 2 2.70 -14.74 -12.99
CA VAL A 2 3.93 -15.53 -13.25
C VAL A 2 5.01 -14.85 -14.11
N TYR A 3 4.63 -14.15 -15.18
CA TYR A 3 5.60 -13.47 -16.05
C TYR A 3 6.18 -12.19 -15.43
N PHE A 4 5.39 -11.48 -14.63
CA PHE A 4 5.88 -10.31 -13.90
C PHE A 4 6.77 -10.72 -12.72
N ASP A 5 6.48 -11.83 -12.04
CA ASP A 5 7.32 -12.37 -10.96
C ASP A 5 8.72 -12.70 -11.52
N LYS A 6 8.77 -13.47 -12.63
CA LYS A 6 10.03 -13.79 -13.31
C LYS A 6 10.78 -12.54 -13.79
N ALA A 7 10.08 -11.54 -14.32
CA ALA A 7 10.70 -10.29 -14.75
C ALA A 7 11.28 -9.50 -13.57
N ALA A 8 10.57 -9.45 -12.43
CA ALA A 8 11.06 -8.82 -11.22
C ALA A 8 12.34 -9.49 -10.70
N ASP A 9 12.39 -10.83 -10.68
CA ASP A 9 13.57 -11.59 -10.27
C ASP A 9 14.77 -11.33 -11.19
N LEU A 10 14.54 -11.26 -12.51
CA LEU A 10 15.59 -10.93 -13.50
C LEU A 10 16.14 -9.53 -13.29
N TYR A 11 15.27 -8.51 -13.20
CA TYR A 11 15.72 -7.13 -12.99
C TYR A 11 16.40 -6.93 -11.63
N GLN A 12 15.98 -7.66 -10.59
CA GLN A 12 16.64 -7.64 -9.30
C GLN A 12 18.06 -8.23 -9.38
N GLY A 13 18.25 -9.31 -10.15
CA GLY A 13 19.56 -9.91 -10.39
C GLY A 13 20.50 -9.03 -11.22
N GLU A 14 19.96 -8.20 -12.11
CA GLU A 14 20.71 -7.22 -12.90
C GLU A 14 20.93 -5.87 -12.18
N GLU A 15 20.58 -5.77 -10.90
CA GLU A 15 20.64 -4.54 -10.08
C GLU A 15 19.79 -3.36 -10.62
N VAL A 16 18.84 -3.64 -11.50
CA VAL A 16 17.90 -2.65 -12.07
C VAL A 16 16.66 -2.51 -11.18
N SER A 17 16.86 -1.94 -9.99
CA SER A 17 15.83 -1.82 -8.94
C SER A 17 14.57 -1.06 -9.38
N SER A 18 14.69 -0.07 -10.28
CA SER A 18 13.55 0.70 -10.79
C SER A 18 12.59 -0.15 -11.63
N SER A 19 13.12 -0.95 -12.56
CA SER A 19 12.33 -1.85 -13.41
C SER A 19 11.76 -3.03 -12.63
N ALA A 20 12.52 -3.54 -11.65
CA ALA A 20 12.01 -4.54 -10.71
C ALA A 20 10.80 -4.02 -9.93
N ASN A 21 10.88 -2.79 -9.41
CA ASN A 21 9.77 -2.17 -8.67
C ASN A 21 8.54 -1.90 -9.53
N GLN A 22 8.70 -1.54 -10.80
CA GLN A 22 7.57 -1.42 -11.73
C GLN A 22 6.85 -2.76 -11.95
N CYS A 23 7.61 -3.86 -12.08
CA CYS A 23 7.05 -5.20 -12.20
C CYS A 23 6.34 -5.63 -10.91
N LYS A 24 6.95 -5.39 -9.75
CA LYS A 24 6.35 -5.65 -8.43
C LYS A 24 5.05 -4.86 -8.22
N LEU A 25 4.99 -3.59 -8.60
CA LEU A 25 3.75 -2.80 -8.53
C LEU A 25 2.62 -3.41 -9.36
N LYS A 26 2.94 -3.94 -10.55
CA LYS A 26 1.95 -4.64 -11.37
C LYS A 26 1.47 -5.94 -10.72
N ILE A 27 2.38 -6.68 -10.09
CA ILE A 27 2.00 -7.88 -9.32
C ILE A 27 1.07 -7.50 -8.16
N ALA A 28 1.39 -6.44 -7.41
CA ALA A 28 0.57 -5.98 -6.30
C ALA A 28 -0.83 -5.53 -6.75
N GLN A 29 -0.93 -4.80 -7.86
CA GLN A 29 -2.21 -4.41 -8.47
C GLN A 29 -3.06 -5.64 -8.81
N TYR A 30 -2.51 -6.60 -9.55
CA TYR A 30 -3.24 -7.82 -9.90
C TYR A 30 -3.57 -8.68 -8.69
N ALA A 31 -2.69 -8.74 -7.68
CA ALA A 31 -2.96 -9.44 -6.44
C ALA A 31 -4.15 -8.82 -5.70
N ALA A 32 -4.24 -7.49 -5.63
CA ALA A 32 -5.37 -6.79 -5.03
C ALA A 32 -6.69 -7.04 -5.79
N GLU A 33 -6.67 -6.99 -7.12
CA GLU A 33 -7.84 -7.29 -7.98
C GLU A 33 -8.32 -8.74 -7.87
N LEU A 34 -7.41 -9.67 -7.58
CA LEU A 34 -7.71 -11.09 -7.37
C LEU A 34 -8.01 -11.43 -5.90
N GLU A 35 -8.29 -10.42 -5.08
CA GLU A 35 -8.59 -10.56 -3.63
C GLU A 35 -7.44 -11.20 -2.81
N GLN A 36 -6.24 -11.25 -3.37
CA GLN A 36 -5.02 -11.71 -2.69
C GLN A 36 -4.41 -10.57 -1.86
N TYR A 37 -5.21 -9.94 -1.00
CA TYR A 37 -4.83 -8.74 -0.25
C TYR A 37 -3.55 -8.90 0.56
N PRO A 38 -3.29 -10.02 1.29
CA PRO A 38 -2.04 -10.19 2.04
C PRO A 38 -0.80 -10.04 1.15
N ARG A 39 -0.82 -10.66 -0.04
CA ARG A 39 0.29 -10.56 -1.00
C ARG A 39 0.44 -9.15 -1.56
N ALA A 40 -0.67 -8.48 -1.85
CA ALA A 40 -0.63 -7.10 -2.35
C ALA A 40 -0.03 -6.15 -1.30
N ILE A 41 -0.44 -6.28 -0.04
CA ILE A 41 0.05 -5.48 1.09
C ILE A 41 1.56 -5.63 1.24
N GLU A 42 2.05 -6.87 1.32
CA GLU A 42 3.49 -7.16 1.46
C GLU A 42 4.32 -6.49 0.37
N ILE A 43 3.86 -6.57 -0.89
CA ILE A 43 4.58 -5.98 -2.02
C ILE A 43 4.54 -4.45 -1.97
N PHE A 44 3.39 -3.84 -1.64
CA PHE A 44 3.29 -2.39 -1.53
C PHE A 44 4.14 -1.83 -0.38
N GLU A 45 4.15 -2.50 0.78
CA GLU A 45 4.98 -2.12 1.92
C GLU A 45 6.48 -2.26 1.60
N ASP A 46 6.91 -3.34 0.95
CA ASP A 46 8.30 -3.55 0.52
C ASP A 46 8.78 -2.41 -0.40
N ILE A 47 7.96 -2.07 -1.41
CA ILE A 47 8.28 -0.99 -2.35
C ILE A 47 8.26 0.38 -1.64
N ALA A 48 7.35 0.61 -0.71
CA ALA A 48 7.31 1.84 0.09
C ALA A 48 8.62 2.00 0.90
N MET A 49 9.06 0.93 1.58
CA MET A 49 10.28 0.93 2.37
C MET A 49 11.53 1.17 1.52
N GLN A 50 11.62 0.55 0.34
CA GLN A 50 12.71 0.79 -0.61
C GLN A 50 12.69 2.22 -1.15
N SER A 51 11.50 2.76 -1.42
CA SER A 51 11.32 4.11 -1.96
C SER A 51 11.64 5.20 -0.94
N LEU A 52 11.49 4.95 0.36
CA LEU A 52 11.92 5.87 1.43
C LEU A 52 13.43 6.11 1.43
N ASN A 53 14.20 5.07 1.10
CA ASN A 53 15.66 5.17 0.99
C ASN A 53 16.13 5.86 -0.30
N ASN A 54 15.22 6.22 -1.21
CA ASN A 54 15.54 6.85 -2.49
C ASN A 54 14.87 8.23 -2.62
N ASN A 55 15.69 9.29 -2.59
CA ASN A 55 15.23 10.69 -2.67
C ASN A 55 14.40 11.04 -3.92
N LEU A 56 14.54 10.28 -5.02
CA LEU A 56 13.76 10.48 -6.25
C LEU A 56 12.37 9.82 -6.15
N LEU A 57 12.27 8.71 -5.42
CA LEU A 57 11.05 7.89 -5.32
C LEU A 57 10.23 8.20 -4.06
N LYS A 58 10.77 8.97 -3.10
CA LYS A 58 10.11 9.33 -1.85
C LYS A 58 8.70 9.91 -2.01
N TYR A 59 8.41 10.59 -3.12
CA TYR A 59 7.09 11.17 -3.39
C TYR A 59 6.03 10.09 -3.70
N GLY A 60 6.44 8.91 -4.14
CA GLY A 60 5.55 7.78 -4.42
C GLY A 60 5.19 6.94 -3.18
N VAL A 61 5.95 7.08 -2.08
CA VAL A 61 5.77 6.28 -0.85
C VAL A 61 4.34 6.36 -0.34
N LYS A 62 3.77 7.57 -0.26
CA LYS A 62 2.40 7.79 0.24
C LYS A 62 1.35 7.06 -0.59
N GLY A 63 1.54 7.00 -1.91
CA GLY A 63 0.67 6.24 -2.80
C GLY A 63 0.79 4.73 -2.61
N HIS A 64 1.99 4.22 -2.32
CA HIS A 64 2.18 2.79 -2.02
C HIS A 64 1.54 2.42 -0.68
N LEU A 65 1.74 3.24 0.36
CA LEU A 65 1.10 3.05 1.68
C LEU A 65 -0.43 3.18 1.60
N LEU A 66 -0.96 4.09 0.77
CA LEU A 66 -2.39 4.17 0.49
C LEU A 66 -2.94 2.87 -0.09
N ASN A 67 -2.30 2.33 -1.14
CA ASN A 67 -2.75 1.09 -1.77
C ASN A 67 -2.69 -0.10 -0.79
N ALA A 68 -1.63 -0.19 0.02
CA ALA A 68 -1.52 -1.20 1.07
C ALA A 68 -2.63 -1.03 2.13
N GLY A 69 -2.91 0.20 2.55
CA GLY A 69 -4.00 0.51 3.48
C GLY A 69 -5.38 0.16 2.94
N ILE A 70 -5.67 0.45 1.67
CA ILE A 70 -6.92 0.06 1.02
C ILE A 70 -7.05 -1.48 1.02
N CYS A 71 -5.98 -2.20 0.71
CA CYS A 71 -6.00 -3.67 0.77
C CYS A 71 -6.24 -4.20 2.20
N GLN A 72 -5.77 -3.50 3.25
CA GLN A 72 -6.10 -3.84 4.64
C GLN A 72 -7.58 -3.59 4.94
N LEU A 73 -8.14 -2.48 4.49
CA LEU A 73 -9.57 -2.17 4.62
C LEU A 73 -10.44 -3.23 3.95
N CYS A 74 -10.05 -3.71 2.76
CA CYS A 74 -10.78 -4.77 2.05
C CYS A 74 -10.84 -6.11 2.81
N LYS A 75 -9.94 -6.35 3.77
CA LYS A 75 -10.01 -7.54 4.63
C LYS A 75 -11.13 -7.45 5.68
N GLY A 76 -11.71 -6.26 5.90
CA GLY A 76 -12.80 -6.05 6.86
C GLY A 76 -12.36 -6.13 8.33
N ASP A 77 -11.07 -6.00 8.61
CA ASP A 77 -10.52 -6.04 9.97
C ASP A 77 -10.05 -4.64 10.38
N VAL A 78 -10.87 -3.97 11.20
CA VAL A 78 -10.61 -2.61 11.69
C VAL A 78 -9.32 -2.58 12.53
N VAL A 79 -9.03 -3.62 13.31
CA VAL A 79 -7.81 -3.69 14.13
C VAL A 79 -6.57 -3.83 13.25
N ALA A 80 -6.68 -4.57 12.14
CA ALA A 80 -5.58 -4.69 11.19
C ALA A 80 -5.24 -3.36 10.50
N ILE A 81 -6.24 -2.55 10.13
CA ILE A 81 -5.97 -1.23 9.51
C ILE A 81 -5.43 -0.23 10.53
N THR A 82 -5.90 -0.20 11.77
CA THR A 82 -5.35 0.71 12.80
C THR A 82 -3.88 0.38 13.08
N ASN A 83 -3.56 -0.91 13.24
CA ASN A 83 -2.18 -1.34 13.41
C ASN A 83 -1.30 -1.02 12.18
N ALA A 84 -1.86 -1.13 10.97
CA ALA A 84 -1.15 -0.77 9.75
C ALA A 84 -0.91 0.75 9.66
N LEU A 85 -1.88 1.58 10.06
CA LEU A 85 -1.73 3.04 10.11
C LEU A 85 -0.63 3.47 11.09
N ASP A 86 -0.55 2.85 12.26
CA ASP A 86 0.53 3.11 13.22
C ASP A 86 1.89 2.71 12.62
N LYS A 87 1.97 1.50 12.04
CA LYS A 87 3.16 1.01 11.35
C LYS A 87 3.61 1.95 10.22
N TYR A 88 2.69 2.51 9.45
CA TYR A 88 2.99 3.44 8.36
C TYR A 88 3.49 4.79 8.85
N GLN A 89 3.00 5.27 10.00
CA GLN A 89 3.52 6.48 10.65
C GLN A 89 4.93 6.27 11.19
N ASP A 90 5.21 5.09 11.75
CA ASP A 90 6.56 4.73 12.19
C ASP A 90 7.54 4.63 11.02
N MET A 91 7.09 4.15 9.85
CA MET A 91 7.90 4.09 8.63
C MET A 91 8.15 5.48 8.02
N ASP A 92 7.11 6.30 7.88
CA ASP A 92 7.19 7.66 7.35
C ASP A 92 6.39 8.61 8.26
N PRO A 93 7.07 9.35 9.17
CA PRO A 93 6.40 10.33 10.02
C PRO A 93 5.65 11.42 9.24
N SER A 94 5.98 11.64 7.96
CA SER A 94 5.28 12.59 7.09
C SER A 94 3.95 12.05 6.55
N PHE A 95 3.69 10.75 6.70
CA PHE A 95 2.45 10.10 6.29
C PHE A 95 1.28 10.55 7.16
N ALA A 96 1.46 10.68 8.48
CA ALA A 96 0.41 11.14 9.41
C ALA A 96 -0.25 12.47 8.99
N GLY A 97 0.54 13.38 8.39
CA GLY A 97 0.06 14.68 7.93
C GLY A 97 -0.49 14.68 6.49
N SER A 98 -0.58 13.52 5.84
CA SER A 98 -0.94 13.42 4.42
C SER A 98 -2.43 13.19 4.20
N ARG A 99 -2.88 13.44 2.97
CA ARG A 99 -4.29 13.21 2.59
C ARG A 99 -4.61 11.71 2.57
N GLU A 100 -3.63 10.90 2.18
CA GLU A 100 -3.72 9.45 2.13
C GLU A 100 -3.95 8.83 3.51
N TYR A 101 -3.23 9.29 4.53
CA TYR A 101 -3.46 8.86 5.91
C TYR A 101 -4.86 9.22 6.39
N ARG A 102 -5.25 10.50 6.19
CA ARG A 102 -6.58 10.98 6.59
C ARG A 102 -7.69 10.16 5.93
N LEU A 103 -7.58 9.92 4.63
CA LEU A 103 -8.53 9.10 3.89
C LEU A 103 -8.64 7.69 4.50
N LEU A 104 -7.52 7.01 4.74
CA LEU A 104 -7.55 5.66 5.35
C LEU A 104 -8.16 5.65 6.75
N ALA A 105 -7.84 6.65 7.58
CA ALA A 105 -8.40 6.79 8.92
C ALA A 105 -9.91 7.05 8.89
N ASP A 106 -10.37 7.95 8.01
CA ASP A 106 -11.78 8.28 7.85
C ASP A 106 -12.57 7.06 7.33
N LEU A 107 -12.01 6.30 6.39
CA LEU A 107 -12.62 5.06 5.90
C LEU A 107 -12.64 3.96 6.97
N ALA A 108 -11.56 3.78 7.73
CA ALA A 108 -11.50 2.82 8.83
C ALA A 108 -12.56 3.11 9.89
N ALA A 109 -12.70 4.38 10.29
CA ALA A 109 -13.72 4.81 11.24
C ALA A 109 -15.14 4.62 10.68
N SER A 110 -15.35 4.89 9.39
CA SER A 110 -16.67 4.69 8.76
C SER A 110 -17.08 3.22 8.67
N ILE A 111 -16.10 2.32 8.46
CA ILE A 111 -16.33 0.88 8.46
C ILE A 111 -16.64 0.38 9.89
N ASP A 112 -15.93 0.89 10.91
CA ASP A 112 -16.19 0.55 12.31
C ASP A 112 -17.58 1.03 12.78
N ASP A 113 -18.00 2.21 12.33
CA ASP A 113 -19.33 2.77 12.62
C ASP A 113 -20.46 2.14 11.79
N GLU A 114 -20.14 1.24 10.84
CA GLU A 114 -21.07 0.69 9.83
C GLU A 114 -21.85 1.77 9.04
N ASP A 115 -21.25 2.96 8.88
CA ASP A 115 -21.88 4.14 8.28
C ASP A 115 -21.48 4.30 6.80
N VAL A 116 -22.38 3.86 5.92
CA VAL A 116 -22.21 3.91 4.46
C VAL A 116 -22.19 5.37 3.94
N GLU A 117 -22.92 6.28 4.57
CA GLU A 117 -22.97 7.68 4.14
C GLU A 117 -21.64 8.38 4.48
N LYS A 118 -21.12 8.16 5.68
CA LYS A 118 -19.80 8.65 6.10
C LYS A 118 -18.68 8.10 5.23
N PHE A 119 -18.73 6.81 4.89
CA PHE A 119 -17.79 6.18 3.96
C PHE A 119 -17.85 6.83 2.57
N THR A 120 -19.06 7.03 2.03
CA THR A 120 -19.25 7.62 0.70
C THR A 120 -18.78 9.07 0.65
N ASN A 121 -18.97 9.84 1.72
CA ASN A 121 -18.53 11.23 1.81
C ASN A 121 -17.00 11.39 1.96
N ALA A 122 -16.30 10.35 2.41
CA ALA A 122 -14.85 10.37 2.56
C ALA A 122 -14.09 10.21 1.23
N ILE A 123 -14.76 9.72 0.17
CA ILE A 123 -14.20 9.40 -1.16
C ILE A 123 -14.57 10.50 -2.17
#